data_AF-A0A8T4YV40-F1
#
_entry.id   AF-A0A8T4YV40-F1
#
_cell.length_a   1.000
_cell.length_b   1.000
_cell.length_c   1.000
_cell.angle_alpha   90.00
_cell.angle_beta   90.00
_cell.angle_gamma   90.00
#
_symmetry.space_group_name_H-M   'P 1'
#
loop_
_entity.id
_entity.type
_entity.pdbx_description
1 polymer ?
#
loop_
_entity_poly.entity_id
_entity_poly.type
_entity_poly.pdbx_seq_one_letter_code
_entity_poly.pdbx_strand_id
1 'polypeptide(L)'
;MIFFWRSKKEESRQRKVDRAQKRLEDFKSAQNEKQAPAWISSIGKIENEVNEKIKTFNSNIKNIKAFSLRLEELVKMLNSGEISQSIYDLLLEELSNDLSLLIEETFLLRESLEVLKARAKIEWVKERIGMGYSEKESPQTDWIRYQASYSPIYKWKEIVDKIDNALSSLSLEEEISLIERYLSTIKRWGMPTSKLKNFEEIKKILQQRLTTLMEKWSSIRKDKIGKIMDLEMKASQIKDEIKEVEVRYAVGEIDRSYCDFMLSKLHGSLRATEKDLYETRSYVDDIDLKIFRVMEMLREL
;
A
#
# COMPACT_ATOMS: atom_id res chain seq x y z
N MET A 1 -6.92 -62.79 78.91
CA MET A 1 -7.40 -62.67 77.52
C MET A 1 -8.35 -61.47 77.45
N ILE A 2 -7.88 -60.29 77.05
CA ILE A 2 -8.70 -59.15 76.65
C ILE A 2 -7.96 -58.45 75.49
N PHE A 3 -8.55 -58.47 74.30
CA PHE A 3 -8.11 -57.74 73.11
C PHE A 3 -8.66 -56.31 73.16
N PHE A 4 -7.82 -55.29 72.95
CA PHE A 4 -8.27 -53.91 72.72
C PHE A 4 -8.00 -53.51 71.26
N TRP A 5 -9.10 -53.28 70.55
CA TRP A 5 -9.17 -52.84 69.16
C TRP A 5 -9.08 -51.30 69.13
N ARG A 6 -7.92 -50.72 68.80
CA ARG A 6 -7.82 -49.28 68.51
C ARG A 6 -6.58 -48.98 67.67
N SER A 7 -6.81 -48.67 66.39
CA SER A 7 -6.15 -47.59 65.63
C SER A 7 -6.21 -47.89 64.14
N LYS A 8 -7.37 -47.65 63.52
CA LYS A 8 -7.54 -47.69 62.05
C LYS A 8 -8.05 -46.35 61.50
N LYS A 9 -8.17 -45.33 62.36
CA LYS A 9 -8.72 -43.99 62.01
C LYS A 9 -7.64 -42.95 61.69
N GLU A 10 -6.44 -43.03 62.29
CA GLU A 10 -5.34 -42.07 62.05
C GLU A 10 -4.73 -42.21 60.64
N GLU A 11 -4.43 -43.43 60.17
CA GLU A 11 -3.81 -43.64 58.85
C GLU A 11 -4.69 -43.20 57.67
N SER A 12 -6.01 -43.16 57.85
CA SER A 12 -6.95 -42.76 56.79
C SER A 12 -6.97 -41.23 56.56
N ARG A 13 -6.60 -40.44 57.58
CA ARG A 13 -6.54 -38.97 57.50
C ARG A 13 -5.23 -38.51 56.87
N GLN A 14 -4.09 -39.11 57.22
CA GLN A 14 -2.80 -38.80 56.62
C GLN A 14 -2.79 -39.05 55.10
N ARG A 15 -3.32 -40.20 54.64
CA ARG A 15 -3.41 -40.54 53.21
C ARG A 15 -4.34 -39.62 52.40
N LYS A 16 -5.30 -38.95 53.05
CA LYS A 16 -6.18 -37.97 52.38
C LYS A 16 -5.52 -36.60 52.24
N VAL A 17 -4.71 -36.20 53.23
CA VAL A 17 -3.93 -34.95 53.19
C VAL A 17 -2.82 -35.05 52.13
N ASP A 18 -2.10 -36.16 52.07
CA ASP A 18 -1.05 -36.38 51.06
C ASP A 18 -1.60 -36.43 49.63
N ARG A 19 -2.80 -37.00 49.42
CA ARG A 19 -3.46 -36.99 48.10
C ARG A 19 -3.97 -35.60 47.70
N ALA A 20 -4.39 -34.78 48.67
CA ALA A 20 -4.84 -33.42 48.42
C ALA A 20 -3.67 -32.48 48.11
N GLN A 21 -2.54 -32.61 48.81
CA GLN A 21 -1.32 -31.87 48.51
C GLN A 21 -0.71 -32.30 47.17
N LYS A 22 -0.67 -33.60 46.86
CA LYS A 22 -0.19 -34.09 45.56
C LYS A 22 -1.05 -33.57 44.40
N ARG A 23 -2.37 -33.53 44.56
CA ARG A 23 -3.28 -32.93 43.57
C ARG A 23 -3.13 -31.41 43.43
N LEU A 24 -2.70 -30.71 44.48
CA LEU A 24 -2.46 -29.26 44.45
C LEU A 24 -1.11 -28.93 43.79
N GLU A 25 -0.09 -29.75 44.02
CA GLU A 25 1.20 -29.67 43.33
C GLU A 25 1.06 -30.04 41.85
N ASP A 26 0.28 -31.08 41.52
CA ASP A 26 -0.05 -31.45 40.15
C ASP A 26 -0.85 -30.36 39.42
N PHE A 27 -1.69 -29.59 40.14
CA PHE A 27 -2.40 -28.43 39.59
C PHE A 27 -1.49 -27.22 39.36
N LYS A 28 -0.49 -27.02 40.24
CA LYS A 28 0.49 -25.93 40.13
C LYS A 28 1.55 -26.21 39.07
N SER A 29 1.95 -27.47 38.89
CA SER A 29 2.84 -27.87 37.79
C SER A 29 2.13 -27.83 36.43
N ALA A 30 0.84 -28.17 36.36
CA ALA A 30 0.04 -28.02 35.15
C ALA A 30 -0.24 -26.56 34.74
N GLN A 31 -0.11 -25.59 35.65
CA GLN A 31 -0.27 -24.16 35.33
C GLN A 31 1.01 -23.50 34.78
N ASN A 32 2.19 -24.09 34.99
CA ASN A 32 3.47 -23.50 34.58
C ASN A 32 4.04 -24.01 33.24
N GLU A 33 3.34 -24.92 32.55
CA GLU A 33 3.70 -25.36 31.19
C GLU A 33 2.63 -25.00 30.15
N LYS A 34 1.98 -23.84 30.27
CA LYS A 34 1.38 -23.20 29.10
C LYS A 34 2.48 -22.52 28.28
N GLN A 35 3.35 -23.32 27.64
CA GLN A 35 4.06 -22.83 26.47
C GLN A 35 2.99 -22.35 25.49
N ALA A 36 3.00 -21.05 25.18
CA ALA A 36 2.13 -20.51 24.16
C ALA A 36 2.30 -21.35 22.88
N PRO A 37 1.22 -21.72 22.17
CA PRO A 37 1.34 -22.53 20.95
C PRO A 37 2.36 -21.88 20.02
N ALA A 38 3.24 -22.70 19.42
CA ALA A 38 4.39 -22.26 18.62
C ALA A 38 4.01 -21.21 17.53
N TRP A 39 2.75 -21.22 17.09
CA TRP A 39 2.19 -20.26 16.15
C TRP A 39 2.08 -18.83 16.69
N ILE A 40 1.79 -18.63 17.99
CA ILE A 40 1.75 -17.29 18.60
C ILE A 40 3.14 -16.63 18.55
N SER A 41 4.20 -17.43 18.71
CA SER A 41 5.60 -16.97 18.58
C SER A 41 5.95 -16.61 17.14
N SER A 42 5.50 -17.41 16.16
CA SER A 42 5.71 -17.15 14.72
C SER A 42 4.98 -15.89 14.24
N ILE A 43 3.72 -15.71 14.64
CA ILE A 43 2.91 -14.53 14.30
C ILE A 43 3.53 -13.27 14.89
N GLY A 44 3.87 -13.28 16.19
CA GLY A 44 4.47 -12.11 16.83
C GLY A 44 5.80 -11.70 16.20
N LYS A 45 6.63 -12.67 15.76
CA LYS A 45 7.88 -12.37 15.06
C LYS A 45 7.64 -11.69 13.71
N ILE A 46 6.71 -12.20 12.90
CA ILE A 46 6.37 -11.61 11.60
C ILE A 46 5.70 -10.25 11.77
N GLU A 47 4.81 -10.11 12.75
CA GLU A 47 4.16 -8.83 13.06
C GLU A 47 5.18 -7.76 13.45
N ASN A 48 6.15 -8.08 14.31
CA ASN A 48 7.21 -7.15 14.69
C ASN A 48 8.09 -6.77 13.50
N GLU A 49 8.47 -7.75 12.66
CA GLU A 49 9.26 -7.50 11.45
C GLU A 49 8.50 -6.58 10.46
N VAL A 50 7.20 -6.82 10.28
CA VAL A 50 6.33 -5.99 9.44
C VAL A 50 6.24 -4.57 10.01
N ASN A 51 6.03 -4.42 11.31
CA ASN A 51 5.91 -3.11 11.94
C ASN A 51 7.19 -2.28 11.80
N GLU A 52 8.36 -2.87 12.02
CA GLU A 52 9.66 -2.19 11.85
C GLU A 52 9.88 -1.79 10.38
N LYS A 53 9.63 -2.70 9.42
CA LYS A 53 9.79 -2.39 7.99
C LYS A 53 8.80 -1.31 7.53
N ILE A 54 7.54 -1.35 7.96
CA ILE A 54 6.54 -0.31 7.65
C ILE A 54 6.97 1.04 8.23
N LYS A 55 7.48 1.06 9.47
CA LYS A 55 7.96 2.28 10.10
C LYS A 55 9.09 2.92 9.30
N THR A 56 10.09 2.13 8.91
CA THR A 56 11.20 2.61 8.06
C THR A 56 10.70 3.05 6.69
N PHE A 57 9.82 2.27 6.05
CA PHE A 57 9.24 2.60 4.75
C PHE A 57 8.51 3.96 4.76
N ASN A 58 7.64 4.17 5.75
CA ASN A 58 6.92 5.43 5.90
C ASN A 58 7.85 6.61 6.22
N SER A 59 8.91 6.36 7.01
CA SER A 59 9.94 7.37 7.28
C SER A 59 10.69 7.76 6.00
N ASN A 60 11.06 6.78 5.17
CA ASN A 60 11.74 7.03 3.90
C ASN A 60 10.85 7.82 2.94
N ILE A 61 9.56 7.49 2.83
CA ILE A 61 8.59 8.27 2.03
C ILE A 61 8.52 9.72 2.53
N LYS A 62 8.43 9.92 3.85
CA LYS A 62 8.38 11.27 4.43
C LYS A 62 9.65 12.06 4.09
N ASN A 63 10.82 11.42 4.20
CA ASN A 63 12.10 12.03 3.87
C ASN A 63 12.18 12.38 2.38
N ILE A 64 11.79 11.46 1.50
CA ILE A 64 11.71 11.69 0.04
C ILE A 64 10.85 12.93 -0.26
N LYS A 65 9.67 13.05 0.36
CA LYS A 65 8.81 14.24 0.20
C LYS A 65 9.48 15.53 0.68
N ALA A 66 10.20 15.48 1.80
CA ALA A 66 10.96 16.61 2.29
C ALA A 66 12.13 16.99 1.34
N PHE A 67 12.80 16.00 0.75
CA PHE A 67 13.84 16.22 -0.26
C PHE A 67 13.27 16.90 -1.52
N SER A 68 12.10 16.49 -1.99
CA SER A 68 11.43 17.17 -3.11
C SER A 68 11.21 18.65 -2.85
N LEU A 69 10.76 19.02 -1.64
CA LEU A 69 10.58 20.43 -1.26
C LEU A 69 11.91 21.20 -1.23
N ARG A 70 12.99 20.57 -0.73
CA ARG A 70 14.33 21.17 -0.75
C ARG A 70 14.85 21.39 -2.16
N LEU A 71 14.59 20.47 -3.08
CA LEU A 71 14.95 20.63 -4.50
C LEU A 71 14.19 21.79 -5.14
N GLU A 72 12.90 21.96 -4.84
CA GLU A 72 12.12 23.11 -5.30
C GLU A 72 12.67 24.44 -4.76
N GLU A 73 13.07 24.47 -3.49
CA GLU A 73 13.71 25.64 -2.87
C GLU A 73 15.06 25.95 -3.54
N LEU A 74 15.89 24.94 -3.79
CA LEU A 74 17.17 25.09 -4.47
C LEU A 74 17.00 25.70 -5.88
N VAL A 75 15.98 25.28 -6.62
CA VAL A 75 15.63 25.86 -7.93
C VAL A 75 15.18 27.31 -7.80
N LYS A 76 14.40 27.66 -6.77
CA LYS A 76 13.99 29.05 -6.51
C LYS A 76 15.19 29.95 -6.22
N MET A 77 16.13 29.49 -5.39
CA MET A 77 17.36 30.23 -5.06
C MET A 77 18.25 30.46 -6.29
N LEU A 78 18.33 29.48 -7.20
CA LEU A 78 19.03 29.66 -8.47
C LEU A 78 18.33 30.71 -9.34
N ASN A 79 16.99 30.63 -9.45
CA ASN A 79 16.21 31.56 -10.28
C ASN A 79 16.19 32.99 -9.73
N SER A 80 16.27 33.17 -8.40
CA SER A 80 16.38 34.48 -7.76
C SER A 80 17.81 35.05 -7.80
N GLY A 81 18.80 34.24 -8.22
CA GLY A 81 20.21 34.61 -8.25
C GLY A 81 20.88 34.63 -6.87
N GLU A 82 20.25 34.05 -5.85
CA GLU A 82 20.82 33.91 -4.49
C GLU A 82 22.04 32.98 -4.48
N ILE A 83 22.07 31.99 -5.37
CA ILE A 83 23.19 31.06 -5.55
C ILE A 83 23.67 31.07 -6.99
N SER A 84 24.97 30.82 -7.18
CA SER A 84 25.53 30.61 -8.51
C SER A 84 25.18 29.22 -9.05
N GLN A 85 25.23 29.07 -10.38
CA GLN A 85 25.05 27.78 -11.05
C GLN A 85 26.01 26.70 -10.51
N SER A 86 27.25 27.07 -10.21
CA SER A 86 28.25 26.12 -9.66
C SER A 86 27.89 25.61 -8.27
N ILE A 87 27.34 26.47 -7.41
CA ILE A 87 26.88 26.07 -6.07
C ILE A 87 25.62 25.21 -6.18
N TYR A 88 24.70 25.59 -7.08
CA TYR A 88 23.52 24.81 -7.39
C TYR A 88 23.87 23.38 -7.82
N ASP A 89 24.80 23.21 -8.76
CA ASP A 89 25.15 21.88 -9.26
C ASP A 89 25.80 20.99 -8.19
N LEU A 90 26.64 21.55 -7.30
CA LEU A 90 27.23 20.83 -6.17
C LEU A 90 26.16 20.35 -5.16
N LEU A 91 25.26 21.26 -4.75
CA LEU A 91 24.18 20.93 -3.83
C LEU A 91 23.19 19.94 -4.44
N LEU A 92 22.91 20.09 -5.74
CA LEU A 92 22.05 19.18 -6.46
C LEU A 92 22.65 17.78 -6.52
N GLU A 93 23.95 17.64 -6.78
CA GLU A 93 24.64 16.35 -6.76
C GLU A 93 24.54 15.66 -5.39
N GLU A 94 24.84 16.38 -4.30
CA GLU A 94 24.74 15.86 -2.93
C GLU A 94 23.31 15.41 -2.58
N LEU A 95 22.32 16.29 -2.78
CA LEU A 95 20.92 15.98 -2.51
C LEU A 95 20.41 14.83 -3.40
N SER A 96 20.86 14.74 -4.65
CA SER A 96 20.43 13.67 -5.56
C SER A 96 21.00 12.31 -5.14
N ASN A 97 22.23 12.28 -4.63
CA ASN A 97 22.85 11.06 -4.11
C ASN A 97 22.11 10.54 -2.88
N ASP A 98 21.79 11.41 -1.91
CA ASP A 98 21.02 11.04 -0.72
C ASP A 98 19.60 10.57 -1.08
N LEU A 99 18.94 11.29 -1.98
CA LEU A 99 17.62 10.93 -2.48
C LEU A 99 17.64 9.57 -3.17
N SER A 100 18.68 9.27 -3.96
CA SER A 100 18.81 7.99 -4.64
C SER A 100 18.91 6.84 -3.66
N LEU A 101 19.73 6.98 -2.60
CA LEU A 101 19.82 5.98 -1.53
C LEU A 101 18.47 5.73 -0.85
N LEU A 102 17.73 6.79 -0.51
CA LEU A 102 16.39 6.66 0.07
C LEU A 102 15.42 5.94 -0.87
N ILE A 103 15.49 6.22 -2.18
CA ILE A 103 14.64 5.56 -3.18
C ILE A 103 15.00 4.07 -3.29
N GLU A 104 16.29 3.72 -3.37
CA GLU A 104 16.77 2.33 -3.39
C GLU A 104 16.24 1.54 -2.18
N GLU A 105 16.45 2.09 -0.97
CA GLU A 105 15.97 1.47 0.27
C GLU A 105 14.45 1.33 0.30
N THR A 106 13.71 2.31 -0.22
CA THR A 106 12.24 2.27 -0.29
C THR A 106 11.76 1.12 -1.16
N PHE A 107 12.39 0.88 -2.31
CA PHE A 107 12.02 -0.23 -3.20
C PHE A 107 12.39 -1.59 -2.60
N LEU A 108 13.56 -1.71 -1.95
CA LEU A 108 13.97 -2.92 -1.23
C LEU A 108 13.01 -3.24 -0.07
N LEU A 109 12.63 -2.23 0.73
CA LEU A 109 11.67 -2.39 1.82
C LEU A 109 10.31 -2.84 1.28
N ARG A 110 9.84 -2.27 0.17
CA ARG A 110 8.60 -2.69 -0.46
C ARG A 110 8.66 -4.14 -0.92
N GLU A 111 9.71 -4.56 -1.63
CA GLU A 111 9.83 -5.95 -2.08
C GLU A 111 9.79 -6.90 -0.88
N SER A 112 10.51 -6.56 0.19
CA SER A 112 10.47 -7.35 1.41
C SER A 112 9.09 -7.39 2.07
N LEU A 113 8.32 -6.28 2.04
CA LEU A 113 6.96 -6.24 2.54
C LEU A 113 6.01 -7.11 1.69
N GLU A 114 6.17 -7.14 0.37
CA GLU A 114 5.40 -8.03 -0.51
C GLU A 114 5.71 -9.51 -0.24
N VAL A 115 6.97 -9.85 0.03
CA VAL A 115 7.36 -11.21 0.45
C VAL A 115 6.72 -11.58 1.79
N LEU A 116 6.75 -10.68 2.79
CA LEU A 116 6.11 -10.91 4.09
C LEU A 116 4.59 -11.04 3.96
N LYS A 117 3.97 -10.26 3.08
CA LYS A 117 2.54 -10.36 2.75
C LYS A 117 2.21 -11.70 2.10
N ALA A 118 3.00 -12.16 1.13
CA ALA A 118 2.81 -13.47 0.52
C ALA A 118 2.90 -14.59 1.57
N ARG A 119 3.89 -14.50 2.47
CA ARG A 119 4.03 -15.43 3.61
C ARG A 119 2.82 -15.39 4.54
N ALA A 120 2.37 -14.20 4.94
CA ALA A 120 1.19 -14.03 5.79
C ALA A 120 -0.08 -14.58 5.12
N LYS A 121 -0.25 -14.40 3.81
CA LYS A 121 -1.36 -14.97 3.04
C LYS A 121 -1.31 -16.51 3.01
N ILE A 122 -0.13 -17.11 2.85
CA ILE A 122 0.04 -18.57 2.89
C ILE A 122 -0.36 -19.11 4.27
N GLU A 123 0.14 -18.49 5.35
CA GLU A 123 -0.21 -18.92 6.72
C GLU A 123 -1.69 -18.70 7.02
N TRP A 124 -2.29 -17.61 6.54
CA TRP A 124 -3.73 -17.37 6.63
C TRP A 124 -4.56 -18.48 5.94
N VAL A 125 -4.14 -18.92 4.75
CA VAL A 125 -4.81 -20.01 4.02
C VAL A 125 -4.63 -21.35 4.74
N LYS A 126 -3.43 -21.66 5.24
CA LYS A 126 -3.18 -22.87 6.04
C LYS A 126 -4.09 -22.94 7.26
N GLU A 127 -4.23 -21.84 7.99
CA GLU A 127 -5.07 -21.76 9.17
C GLU A 127 -6.56 -21.92 8.82
N ARG A 128 -7.01 -21.30 7.71
CA ARG A 128 -8.38 -21.49 7.20
C ARG A 128 -8.68 -22.95 6.83
N ILE A 129 -7.73 -23.63 6.19
CA ILE A 129 -7.87 -25.04 5.82
C ILE A 129 -7.84 -25.93 7.07
N GLY A 130 -6.95 -25.65 8.03
CA GLY A 130 -6.86 -26.37 9.30
C GLY A 130 -8.15 -26.35 10.12
N MET A 131 -8.92 -25.26 10.08
CA MET A 131 -10.25 -25.21 10.70
C MET A 131 -11.29 -26.10 10.00
N GLY A 132 -11.24 -26.23 8.67
CA GLY A 132 -12.21 -27.01 7.89
C GLY A 132 -12.16 -28.51 8.12
N TYR A 133 -11.06 -29.05 8.65
CA TYR A 133 -10.93 -30.48 8.99
C TYR A 133 -11.37 -30.84 10.41
N SER A 134 -11.66 -29.84 11.26
CA SER A 134 -11.98 -30.05 12.68
C SER A 134 -13.49 -30.02 13.00
N GLU A 135 -14.35 -30.02 11.98
CA GLU A 135 -15.81 -29.92 12.11
C GLU A 135 -16.54 -31.22 12.50
N LYS A 136 -15.81 -32.33 12.70
CA LYS A 136 -16.38 -33.55 13.28
C LYS A 136 -15.94 -33.68 14.74
N GLU A 137 -16.83 -33.27 15.65
CA GLU A 137 -17.17 -33.92 16.95
C GLU A 137 -17.45 -32.95 18.13
N SER A 138 -18.61 -33.22 18.76
CA SER A 138 -19.11 -32.85 20.09
C SER A 138 -19.69 -31.43 20.33
N PRO A 139 -20.97 -31.33 20.76
CA PRO A 139 -21.66 -30.07 21.08
C PRO A 139 -21.69 -29.78 22.59
N GLN A 140 -20.54 -29.50 23.23
CA GLN A 140 -20.56 -29.22 24.67
C GLN A 140 -19.49 -28.27 25.24
N THR A 141 -18.85 -27.43 24.41
CA THR A 141 -17.92 -26.40 24.92
C THR A 141 -17.97 -25.12 24.08
N ASP A 142 -19.13 -24.47 24.04
CA ASP A 142 -19.29 -23.25 23.26
C ASP A 142 -18.51 -22.06 23.87
N TRP A 143 -18.54 -21.83 25.19
CA TRP A 143 -17.95 -20.61 25.77
C TRP A 143 -16.41 -20.52 25.70
N ILE A 144 -15.68 -21.64 25.71
CA ILE A 144 -14.21 -21.65 25.59
C ILE A 144 -13.77 -21.45 24.12
N ARG A 145 -14.58 -21.89 23.15
CA ARG A 145 -14.36 -21.61 21.72
C ARG A 145 -14.51 -20.13 21.39
N TYR A 146 -15.44 -19.43 22.05
CA TYR A 146 -15.63 -17.98 21.86
C TYR A 146 -14.46 -17.12 22.38
N GLN A 147 -13.69 -17.58 23.37
CA GLN A 147 -12.49 -16.86 23.84
C GLN A 147 -11.22 -17.20 23.03
N ALA A 148 -11.20 -18.38 22.38
CA ALA A 148 -10.26 -18.71 21.30
C ALA A 148 -10.60 -18.00 19.97
N SER A 149 -11.69 -17.22 19.92
CA SER A 149 -12.18 -16.53 18.72
C SER A 149 -11.49 -15.21 18.41
N TYR A 150 -10.49 -14.80 19.19
CA TYR A 150 -9.42 -13.91 18.69
C TYR A 150 -8.42 -14.75 17.88
N SER A 151 -8.93 -15.36 16.80
CA SER A 151 -8.23 -16.40 16.05
C SER A 151 -6.97 -15.86 15.36
N PRO A 152 -5.88 -16.66 15.28
CA PRO A 152 -4.74 -16.42 14.40
C PRO A 152 -5.10 -15.96 12.98
N ILE A 153 -6.25 -16.38 12.45
CA ILE A 153 -6.78 -15.96 11.15
C ILE A 153 -6.95 -14.44 11.06
N TYR A 154 -7.51 -13.81 12.10
CA TYR A 154 -7.72 -12.36 12.11
C TYR A 154 -6.41 -11.61 12.23
N LYS A 155 -5.43 -12.15 12.97
CA LYS A 155 -4.09 -11.56 13.06
C LYS A 155 -3.33 -11.60 11.75
N TRP A 156 -3.39 -12.72 11.02
CA TRP A 156 -2.79 -12.78 9.68
C TRP A 156 -3.45 -11.82 8.70
N LYS A 157 -4.79 -11.74 8.74
CA LYS A 157 -5.51 -10.76 7.94
C LYS A 157 -5.11 -9.33 8.28
N GLU A 158 -5.02 -9.00 9.57
CA GLU A 158 -4.58 -7.68 10.04
C GLU A 158 -3.16 -7.34 9.57
N ILE A 159 -2.23 -8.31 9.58
CA ILE A 159 -0.88 -8.13 9.03
C ILE A 159 -0.93 -7.83 7.53
N VAL A 160 -1.72 -8.59 6.76
CA VAL A 160 -1.89 -8.35 5.32
C VAL A 160 -2.48 -6.97 5.06
N ASP A 161 -3.54 -6.61 5.77
CA ASP A 161 -4.21 -5.31 5.64
C ASP A 161 -3.27 -4.15 6.03
N LYS A 162 -2.45 -4.31 7.08
CA LYS A 162 -1.41 -3.34 7.47
C LYS A 162 -0.39 -3.13 6.36
N ILE A 163 0.09 -4.22 5.74
CA ILE A 163 1.04 -4.13 4.62
C ILE A 163 0.37 -3.47 3.42
N ASP A 164 -0.83 -3.87 3.04
CA ASP A 164 -1.54 -3.29 1.89
C ASP A 164 -1.80 -1.79 2.07
N ASN A 165 -2.17 -1.36 3.29
CA ASN A 165 -2.31 0.06 3.62
C ASN A 165 -0.99 0.82 3.51
N ALA A 166 0.10 0.27 4.04
CA ALA A 166 1.42 0.88 3.95
C ALA A 166 1.88 1.00 2.49
N LEU A 167 1.75 -0.07 1.71
CA LEU A 167 2.15 -0.09 0.29
C LEU A 167 1.27 0.79 -0.59
N SER A 168 0.04 1.09 -0.17
CA SER A 168 -0.89 2.01 -0.87
C SER A 168 -0.66 3.48 -0.53
N SER A 169 0.27 3.80 0.38
CA SER A 169 0.60 5.20 0.75
C SER A 169 1.23 6.00 -0.39
N LEU A 170 1.77 5.33 -1.41
CA LEU A 170 2.24 5.95 -2.65
C LEU A 170 1.21 5.72 -3.77
N SER A 171 0.80 6.81 -4.41
CA SER A 171 0.00 6.75 -5.62
C SER A 171 0.82 6.24 -6.81
N LEU A 172 0.14 5.75 -7.84
CA LEU A 172 0.78 5.28 -9.08
C LEU A 172 1.67 6.38 -9.69
N GLU A 173 1.21 7.62 -9.71
CA GLU A 173 1.95 8.74 -10.25
C GLU A 173 3.19 9.09 -9.42
N GLU A 174 3.07 9.12 -8.08
CA GLU A 174 4.21 9.36 -7.20
C GLU A 174 5.28 8.30 -7.41
N GLU A 175 4.90 7.02 -7.49
CA GLU A 175 5.85 5.94 -7.71
C GLU A 175 6.58 6.05 -9.05
N ILE A 176 5.86 6.28 -10.15
CA ILE A 176 6.48 6.45 -11.47
C ILE A 176 7.47 7.63 -11.42
N SER A 177 7.09 8.72 -10.77
CA SER A 177 7.93 9.91 -10.63
C SER A 177 9.19 9.64 -9.79
N LEU A 178 9.11 8.77 -8.76
CA LEU A 178 10.28 8.33 -7.99
C LEU A 178 11.23 7.48 -8.83
N ILE A 179 10.68 6.55 -9.62
CA ILE A 179 11.49 5.74 -10.54
C ILE A 179 12.17 6.65 -11.58
N GLU A 180 11.41 7.57 -12.20
CA GLU A 180 11.94 8.53 -13.18
C GLU A 180 13.08 9.36 -12.58
N ARG A 181 12.89 9.87 -11.35
CA ARG A 181 13.90 10.66 -10.64
C ARG A 181 15.16 9.85 -10.36
N TYR A 182 15.03 8.63 -9.86
CA TYR A 182 16.15 7.76 -9.56
C TYR A 182 16.97 7.44 -10.82
N LEU A 183 16.30 7.02 -11.89
CA LEU A 183 16.98 6.71 -13.17
C LEU A 183 17.62 7.95 -13.80
N SER A 184 16.96 9.11 -13.71
CA SER A 184 17.54 10.38 -14.17
C SER A 184 18.81 10.75 -13.40
N THR A 185 18.83 10.48 -12.10
CA THR A 185 19.98 10.75 -11.23
C THR A 185 21.16 9.87 -11.63
N ILE A 186 20.91 8.57 -11.82
CA ILE A 186 21.90 7.61 -12.31
C ILE A 186 22.44 8.00 -13.69
N LYS A 187 21.55 8.37 -14.61
CA LYS A 187 21.94 8.77 -15.97
C LYS A 187 22.78 10.06 -15.98
N ARG A 188 22.49 11.01 -15.08
CA ARG A 188 23.17 12.31 -15.03
C ARG A 188 24.55 12.23 -14.37
N TRP A 189 24.68 11.54 -13.24
CA TRP A 189 25.89 11.57 -12.42
C TRP A 189 26.73 10.29 -12.53
N GLY A 190 26.20 9.26 -13.20
CA GLY A 190 26.83 7.96 -13.29
C GLY A 190 26.71 7.16 -11.99
N MET A 191 26.87 5.84 -12.10
CA MET A 191 26.88 4.95 -10.95
C MET A 191 28.28 4.83 -10.35
N PRO A 192 28.45 4.97 -9.02
CA PRO A 192 29.70 4.59 -8.38
C PRO A 192 30.03 3.13 -8.69
N THR A 193 31.25 2.84 -9.12
CA THR A 193 31.71 1.49 -9.49
C THR A 193 31.53 0.46 -8.37
N SER A 194 31.51 0.89 -7.11
CA SER A 194 31.24 0.06 -5.92
C SER A 194 29.79 -0.43 -5.83
N LYS A 195 28.84 0.25 -6.47
CA LYS A 195 27.39 -0.05 -6.42
C LYS A 195 26.89 -0.90 -7.59
N LEU A 196 27.74 -1.23 -8.56
CA LEU A 196 27.33 -1.88 -9.82
C LEU A 196 26.64 -3.25 -9.63
N LYS A 197 27.05 -4.04 -8.62
CA LYS A 197 26.42 -5.33 -8.33
C LYS A 197 25.03 -5.19 -7.70
N ASN A 198 24.85 -4.24 -6.81
CA ASN A 198 23.55 -3.95 -6.18
C ASN A 198 22.60 -3.32 -7.20
N PHE A 199 23.14 -2.62 -8.19
CA PHE A 199 22.35 -1.99 -9.24
C PHE A 199 21.54 -2.98 -10.06
N GLU A 200 22.12 -4.13 -10.43
CA GLU A 200 21.41 -5.12 -11.25
C GLU A 200 20.20 -5.70 -10.50
N GLU A 201 20.32 -5.87 -9.18
CA GLU A 201 19.21 -6.28 -8.32
C GLU A 201 18.14 -5.18 -8.25
N ILE A 202 18.54 -3.94 -7.97
CA ILE A 202 17.62 -2.79 -7.94
C ILE A 202 16.94 -2.59 -9.30
N LYS A 203 17.67 -2.74 -10.41
CA LYS A 203 17.16 -2.63 -11.77
C LYS A 203 16.07 -3.67 -12.01
N LYS A 204 16.27 -4.92 -11.59
CA LYS A 204 15.25 -5.97 -11.67
C LYS A 204 14.02 -5.62 -10.82
N ILE A 205 14.21 -5.13 -9.60
CA ILE A 205 13.10 -4.68 -8.73
C ILE A 205 12.29 -3.58 -9.42
N LEU A 206 12.98 -2.59 -10.01
CA LEU A 206 12.35 -1.50 -10.74
C LEU A 206 11.61 -1.97 -12.00
N GLN A 207 12.19 -2.90 -12.77
CA GLN A 207 11.55 -3.48 -13.95
C GLN A 207 10.29 -4.27 -13.59
N GLN A 208 10.36 -5.11 -12.55
CA GLN A 208 9.20 -5.83 -12.03
C GLN A 208 8.13 -4.84 -11.55
N ARG A 209 8.55 -3.81 -10.80
CA ARG A 209 7.61 -2.82 -10.29
C ARG A 209 6.96 -2.03 -11.41
N LEU A 210 7.73 -1.60 -12.41
CA LEU A 210 7.21 -0.87 -13.56
C LEU A 210 6.17 -1.71 -14.31
N THR A 211 6.43 -3.01 -14.49
CA THR A 211 5.44 -3.93 -15.09
C THR A 211 4.12 -3.90 -14.30
N THR A 212 4.17 -4.02 -12.97
CA THR A 212 2.95 -3.96 -12.14
C THR A 212 2.26 -2.59 -12.20
N LEU A 213 3.02 -1.50 -12.33
CA LEU A 213 2.48 -0.15 -12.48
C LEU A 213 1.82 0.04 -13.85
N MET A 214 2.40 -0.54 -14.91
CA MET A 214 1.82 -0.52 -16.26
C MET A 214 0.51 -1.30 -16.33
N GLU A 215 0.41 -2.45 -15.66
CA GLU A 215 -0.84 -3.21 -15.55
C GLU A 215 -1.92 -2.40 -14.83
N LYS A 216 -1.59 -1.80 -13.69
CA LYS A 216 -2.49 -0.91 -12.94
C LYS A 216 -2.90 0.31 -13.78
N TRP A 217 -1.94 0.91 -14.49
CA TRP A 217 -2.19 2.02 -15.40
C TRP A 217 -3.11 1.63 -16.54
N SER A 218 -2.92 0.46 -17.16
CA SER A 218 -3.79 -0.02 -18.24
C SER A 218 -5.26 -0.06 -17.83
N SER A 219 -5.54 -0.52 -16.60
CA SER A 219 -6.90 -0.48 -16.04
C SER A 219 -7.41 0.95 -15.88
N ILE A 220 -6.63 1.83 -15.23
CA ILE A 220 -7.03 3.23 -15.00
C ILE A 220 -7.21 3.98 -16.33
N ARG A 221 -6.30 3.79 -17.27
CA ARG A 221 -6.31 4.39 -18.60
C ARG A 221 -7.56 3.99 -19.36
N LYS A 222 -7.98 2.73 -19.30
CA LYS A 222 -9.22 2.27 -19.91
C LYS A 222 -10.44 3.03 -19.38
N ASP A 223 -10.53 3.21 -18.06
CA ASP A 223 -11.61 3.97 -17.43
C ASP A 223 -11.57 5.45 -17.84
N LYS A 224 -10.38 6.05 -17.92
CA LYS A 224 -10.19 7.44 -18.38
C LYS A 224 -10.56 7.62 -19.85
N ILE A 225 -10.21 6.67 -20.71
CA ILE A 225 -10.62 6.66 -22.13
C ILE A 225 -12.14 6.57 -22.25
N GLY A 226 -12.79 5.72 -21.44
CA GLY A 226 -14.26 5.67 -21.36
C GLY A 226 -14.84 7.04 -20.99
N LYS A 227 -14.32 7.68 -19.95
CA LYS A 227 -14.72 9.04 -19.56
C LYS A 227 -14.51 10.06 -20.69
N ILE A 228 -13.42 9.97 -21.46
CA ILE A 228 -13.16 10.86 -22.60
C ILE A 228 -14.24 10.66 -23.67
N MET A 229 -14.58 9.41 -24.02
CA MET A 229 -15.62 9.11 -25.01
C MET A 229 -16.99 9.66 -24.57
N ASP A 230 -17.36 9.52 -23.29
CA ASP A 230 -18.60 10.07 -22.75
C ASP A 230 -18.64 11.60 -22.81
N LEU A 231 -17.51 12.25 -22.47
CA LEU A 231 -17.39 13.71 -22.54
C LEU A 231 -17.43 14.23 -23.99
N GLU A 232 -16.81 13.51 -24.94
CA GLU A 232 -16.87 13.83 -26.38
C GLU A 232 -18.29 13.72 -26.93
N MET A 233 -19.01 12.67 -26.55
CA MET A 233 -20.41 12.48 -26.92
C MET A 233 -21.27 13.61 -26.38
N LYS A 234 -21.11 13.94 -25.09
CA LYS A 234 -21.83 15.05 -24.45
C LYS A 234 -21.50 16.40 -25.10
N ALA A 235 -20.23 16.67 -25.41
CA ALA A 235 -19.84 17.90 -26.08
C ALA A 235 -20.46 18.00 -27.48
N SER A 236 -20.58 16.88 -28.19
CA SER A 236 -21.24 16.82 -29.51
C SER A 236 -22.74 17.08 -29.39
N GLN A 237 -23.41 16.46 -28.42
CA GLN A 237 -24.83 16.72 -28.12
C GLN A 237 -25.10 18.20 -27.83
N ILE A 238 -24.28 18.82 -26.95
CA ILE A 238 -24.43 20.25 -26.64
C ILE A 238 -24.21 21.12 -27.90
N LYS A 239 -23.26 20.76 -28.77
CA LYS A 239 -23.03 21.48 -30.04
C LYS A 239 -24.22 21.37 -30.98
N ASP A 240 -24.89 20.24 -31.02
CA ASP A 240 -26.09 20.06 -31.85
C ASP A 240 -27.30 20.78 -31.24
N GLU A 241 -27.46 20.79 -29.92
CA GLU A 241 -28.47 21.61 -29.23
C GLU A 241 -28.27 23.12 -29.48
N ILE A 242 -27.02 23.60 -29.49
CA ILE A 242 -26.70 25.00 -29.84
C ILE A 242 -27.19 25.32 -31.25
N LYS A 243 -26.86 24.47 -32.24
CA LYS A 243 -27.32 24.66 -33.62
C LYS A 243 -28.85 24.63 -33.73
N GLU A 244 -29.51 23.74 -32.99
CA GLU A 244 -30.97 23.68 -32.98
C GLU A 244 -31.57 25.00 -32.47
N VAL A 245 -31.07 25.53 -31.35
CA VAL A 245 -31.51 26.82 -30.81
C VAL A 245 -31.29 27.95 -31.80
N GLU A 246 -30.14 27.99 -32.48
CA GLU A 246 -29.84 28.99 -33.51
C GLU A 246 -30.81 28.90 -34.70
N VAL A 247 -31.11 27.70 -35.18
CA VAL A 247 -32.05 27.47 -36.29
C VAL A 247 -33.47 27.88 -35.89
N ARG A 248 -33.94 27.49 -34.71
CA ARG A 248 -35.28 27.85 -34.22
C ARG A 248 -35.44 29.36 -34.06
N TYR A 249 -34.39 30.05 -33.63
CA TYR A 249 -34.37 31.51 -33.61
C TYR A 249 -34.42 32.10 -35.02
N ALA A 250 -33.62 31.57 -35.97
CA ALA A 250 -33.58 32.04 -37.35
C ALA A 250 -34.92 31.89 -38.09
N VAL A 251 -35.67 30.83 -37.79
CA VAL A 251 -37.02 30.59 -38.34
C VAL A 251 -38.11 31.39 -37.58
N GLY A 252 -37.75 32.05 -36.48
CA GLY A 252 -38.65 32.90 -35.69
C GLY A 252 -39.54 32.13 -34.71
N GLU A 253 -39.22 30.88 -34.39
CA GLU A 253 -39.98 30.06 -33.43
C GLU A 253 -39.77 30.52 -31.98
N ILE A 254 -38.59 31.10 -31.68
CA ILE A 254 -38.22 31.56 -30.34
C ILE A 254 -37.80 33.02 -30.39
N ASP A 255 -38.07 33.75 -29.31
CA ASP A 255 -37.65 35.14 -29.19
C ASP A 255 -36.15 35.27 -28.88
N ARG A 256 -35.64 36.48 -29.06
CA ARG A 256 -34.22 36.80 -28.84
C ARG A 256 -33.78 36.59 -27.40
N SER A 257 -34.62 36.95 -26.43
CA SER A 257 -34.26 36.86 -25.00
C SER A 257 -34.10 35.41 -24.55
N TYR A 258 -34.96 34.52 -25.05
CA TYR A 258 -34.91 33.09 -24.81
C TYR A 258 -33.72 32.45 -25.52
N CYS A 259 -33.46 32.83 -26.77
CA CYS A 259 -32.29 32.37 -27.52
C CYS A 259 -30.98 32.73 -26.79
N ASP A 260 -30.80 34.00 -26.41
CA ASP A 260 -29.60 34.49 -25.73
C ASP A 260 -29.37 33.77 -24.39
N PHE A 261 -30.45 33.55 -23.62
CA PHE A 261 -30.37 32.79 -22.36
C PHE A 261 -29.93 31.33 -22.58
N MET A 262 -30.56 30.64 -23.53
CA MET A 262 -30.26 29.24 -23.82
C MET A 262 -28.84 29.06 -24.36
N LEU A 263 -28.41 29.91 -25.30
CA LEU A 263 -27.05 29.89 -25.83
C LEU A 263 -26.01 30.13 -24.73
N SER A 264 -26.24 31.11 -23.84
CA SER A 264 -25.34 31.35 -22.71
C SER A 264 -25.18 30.10 -21.82
N LYS A 265 -26.29 29.41 -21.50
CA LYS A 265 -26.28 28.18 -20.70
C LYS A 265 -25.56 27.03 -21.41
N LEU A 266 -25.84 26.83 -22.70
CA LEU A 266 -25.24 25.76 -23.50
C LEU A 266 -23.75 26.01 -23.72
N HIS A 267 -23.32 27.22 -24.05
CA HIS A 267 -21.91 27.58 -24.13
C HIS A 267 -21.18 27.47 -22.79
N GLY A 268 -21.85 27.75 -21.67
CA GLY A 268 -21.30 27.48 -20.33
C GLY A 268 -21.05 25.99 -20.11
N SER A 269 -22.04 25.16 -20.41
CA SER A 269 -21.97 23.70 -20.28
C SER A 269 -20.94 23.09 -21.23
N LEU A 270 -20.83 23.62 -22.45
CA LEU A 270 -19.84 23.19 -23.44
C LEU A 270 -18.43 23.48 -22.96
N ARG A 271 -18.15 24.71 -22.50
CA ARG A 271 -16.83 25.08 -21.98
C ARG A 271 -16.42 24.23 -20.78
N ALA A 272 -17.35 23.92 -19.87
CA ALA A 272 -17.08 23.03 -18.75
C ALA A 272 -16.73 21.61 -19.23
N THR A 273 -17.50 21.07 -20.18
CA THR A 273 -17.27 19.72 -20.73
C THR A 273 -15.94 19.65 -21.50
N GLU A 274 -15.60 20.67 -22.30
CA GLU A 274 -14.33 20.75 -23.04
C GLU A 274 -13.13 20.89 -22.10
N LYS A 275 -13.29 21.63 -20.99
CA LYS A 275 -12.26 21.72 -19.94
C LYS A 275 -12.01 20.36 -19.29
N ASP A 276 -13.05 19.67 -18.85
CA ASP A 276 -12.93 18.34 -18.22
C ASP A 276 -12.29 17.31 -19.18
N LEU A 277 -12.62 17.41 -20.47
CA LEU A 277 -12.04 16.58 -21.53
C LEU A 277 -10.55 16.87 -21.69
N TYR A 278 -10.15 18.15 -21.74
CA TYR A 278 -8.75 18.56 -21.81
C TYR A 278 -7.96 18.05 -20.60
N GLU A 279 -8.45 18.28 -19.38
CA GLU A 279 -7.80 17.82 -18.14
C GLU A 279 -7.64 16.30 -18.12
N THR A 280 -8.67 15.57 -18.54
CA THR A 280 -8.62 14.10 -18.57
C THR A 280 -7.62 13.57 -19.61
N ARG A 281 -7.55 14.19 -20.80
CA ARG A 281 -6.57 13.82 -21.83
C ARG A 281 -5.15 14.15 -21.40
N SER A 282 -4.92 15.37 -20.89
CA SER A 282 -3.61 15.80 -20.39
C SER A 282 -3.08 14.83 -19.34
N TYR A 283 -3.93 14.42 -18.38
CA TYR A 283 -3.54 13.44 -17.37
C TYR A 283 -3.13 12.09 -17.98
N VAL A 284 -3.85 11.59 -19.00
CA VAL A 284 -3.48 10.34 -19.69
C VAL A 284 -2.14 10.47 -20.39
N ASP A 285 -1.96 11.55 -21.15
CA ASP A 285 -0.74 11.82 -21.91
C ASP A 285 0.47 12.00 -20.99
N ASP A 286 0.30 12.71 -19.86
CA ASP A 286 1.35 12.94 -18.88
C ASP A 286 1.86 11.63 -18.26
N ILE A 287 0.94 10.73 -17.86
CA ILE A 287 1.32 9.45 -17.28
C ILE A 287 1.92 8.51 -18.33
N ASP A 288 1.34 8.44 -19.54
CA ASP A 288 1.89 7.65 -20.65
C ASP A 288 3.33 8.11 -20.97
N LEU A 289 3.57 9.42 -21.01
CA LEU A 289 4.90 9.99 -21.26
C LEU A 289 5.90 9.64 -20.15
N LYS A 290 5.50 9.75 -18.87
CA LYS A 290 6.35 9.36 -17.75
C LYS A 290 6.72 7.87 -17.80
N ILE A 291 5.75 7.00 -18.06
CA ILE A 291 5.99 5.55 -18.20
C ILE A 291 6.96 5.29 -19.35
N PHE A 292 6.73 5.90 -20.51
CA PHE A 292 7.59 5.75 -21.67
C PHE A 292 9.05 6.15 -21.37
N ARG A 293 9.25 7.33 -20.74
CA ARG A 293 10.58 7.81 -20.34
C ARG A 293 11.28 6.83 -19.39
N VAL A 294 10.55 6.34 -18.38
CA VAL A 294 11.09 5.38 -17.41
C VAL A 294 11.50 4.08 -18.10
N MET A 295 10.67 3.56 -19.02
CA MET A 295 10.97 2.37 -19.79
C MET A 295 12.23 2.55 -20.65
N GLU A 296 12.33 3.70 -21.32
CA GLU A 296 13.48 4.02 -22.16
C GLU A 296 14.77 4.11 -21.34
N MET A 297 14.74 4.80 -20.20
CA MET A 297 15.90 4.89 -19.29
C MET A 297 16.33 3.52 -18.76
N LEU A 298 15.40 2.63 -18.41
CA LEU A 298 15.72 1.27 -17.97
C LEU A 298 16.31 0.38 -19.07
N ARG A 299 16.02 0.69 -20.34
CA ARG A 299 16.56 -0.02 -21.51
C ARG A 299 17.97 0.47 -21.88
N GLU A 300 18.24 1.76 -21.68
CA GLU A 300 19.54 2.38 -21.97
C GLU A 300 20.61 2.08 -20.90
N LEU A 301 20.19 1.95 -19.65
CA LEU A 301 21.01 1.46 -18.53
C LEU A 301 21.12 -0.07 -18.55
#